data_AF-A0A0S4IP10-F1
#
_entry.id   AF-A0A0S4IP10-F1
#
_cell.length_a   1.000
_cell.length_b   1.000
_cell.length_c   1.000
_cell.angle_alpha   90.00
_cell.angle_beta   90.00
_cell.angle_gamma   90.00
#
_symmetry.space_group_name_H-M   'P 1'
#
loop_
_entity.id
_entity.type
_entity.pdbx_description
1 polymer ?
#
loop_
_entity_poly.entity_id
_entity_poly.type
_entity_poly.pdbx_seq_one_letter_code
_entity_poly.pdbx_strand_id
1 'polypeptide(L)'
;MKRRPARNGKFCDLLLFVAVLGLVLVNIYITMSYFYREAREVSVPGEQSPSANSPEATSEDSHRPVVAESAPELYTPAQDAWPFRDMDHLVERYTSRKYHGPNVTFDASGQLDLSRAEYVDAPFGEDWMIAYEHHNHLVRNTGCNALQVPFQPSHDARCISYLTNVANWRVLKPLAMGFDQRTIKFEVEFLTTVDANNVSIPLTIGSILKVPQKLFPNEAFSEAASFVADRVLQIRRVPPTGWVCIPVPMLRAAVQQFGGSVETVEEFLEESKAHNYTEWVEKDLFEYVEKSRGFSTNAEGTPCIGASIQLKVADVAHLLDSALKIPYVPHNESWFRYMDLAHHQTENGRPLFYKEKFAASILHISELNTFDFIIGNGDRSPNKNNFVVGGCTRPRECGNRHHDKLYLRHPNHPTYVHLDQGMGFYGSPRRNPIAEAVNRHKKSPDEEDTFCVFRAPLINRVAQLHEIVSGEGRDAVSLFEQKMTEELPDGVRHFVSSHTLKQCHDRMTKLLHLVHRCTKIENSRIRKFVIAP
;
A
#
# COMPACT_ATOMS: atom_id res chain seq x y z
N MET A 1 -23.72 -15.09 -72.46
CA MET A 1 -24.39 -15.01 -71.14
C MET A 1 -23.57 -14.14 -70.20
N LYS A 2 -24.07 -12.95 -69.82
CA LYS A 2 -23.43 -12.05 -68.84
C LYS A 2 -23.71 -12.56 -67.41
N ARG A 3 -22.67 -12.91 -66.64
CA ARG A 3 -22.81 -13.24 -65.20
C ARG A 3 -22.97 -11.93 -64.40
N ARG A 4 -24.06 -11.82 -63.63
CA ARG A 4 -24.29 -10.73 -62.67
C ARG A 4 -23.33 -10.90 -61.48
N PRO A 5 -22.73 -9.82 -60.94
CA PRO A 5 -21.98 -9.89 -59.70
C PRO A 5 -22.94 -10.02 -58.50
N ALA A 6 -22.63 -10.94 -57.59
CA ALA A 6 -23.39 -11.19 -56.38
C ALA A 6 -23.39 -9.94 -55.47
N ARG A 7 -24.58 -9.43 -55.18
CA ARG A 7 -24.82 -8.18 -54.44
C ARG A 7 -24.94 -8.40 -52.91
N ASN A 8 -24.42 -9.51 -52.39
CA ASN A 8 -24.70 -9.96 -51.01
C ASN A 8 -23.54 -9.79 -50.01
N GLY A 9 -22.35 -9.35 -50.43
CA GLY A 9 -21.20 -9.19 -49.52
C GLY A 9 -21.37 -8.04 -48.51
N LYS A 10 -21.89 -6.89 -48.96
CA LYS A 10 -21.98 -5.68 -48.11
C LYS A 10 -22.99 -5.77 -46.97
N PHE A 11 -23.97 -6.67 -47.06
CA PHE A 11 -25.00 -6.82 -46.03
C PHE A 11 -24.50 -7.67 -44.85
N CYS A 12 -23.63 -8.66 -45.11
CA CYS A 12 -22.99 -9.46 -44.06
C CYS A 12 -21.95 -8.65 -43.29
N ASP A 13 -21.17 -7.81 -43.97
CA ASP A 13 -20.17 -6.96 -43.32
C ASP A 13 -20.83 -5.91 -42.39
N LEU A 14 -21.98 -5.37 -42.79
CA LEU A 14 -22.74 -4.42 -41.97
C LEU A 14 -23.34 -5.10 -40.73
N LEU A 15 -23.90 -6.30 -40.86
CA LEU A 15 -24.42 -7.08 -39.74
C LEU A 15 -23.32 -7.46 -38.74
N LEU A 16 -22.15 -7.86 -39.24
CA LEU A 16 -20.99 -8.16 -38.40
C LEU A 16 -20.49 -6.91 -37.66
N PHE A 17 -20.42 -5.77 -38.35
CA PHE A 17 -20.03 -4.50 -37.74
C PHE A 17 -21.01 -4.07 -36.63
N VAL A 18 -22.32 -4.17 -36.87
CA VAL A 18 -23.34 -3.86 -35.86
C VAL A 18 -23.28 -4.81 -34.67
N ALA A 19 -23.03 -6.10 -34.89
CA ALA A 19 -22.88 -7.08 -33.81
C ALA A 19 -21.64 -6.80 -32.94
N VAL A 20 -20.50 -6.47 -33.56
CA VAL A 20 -19.27 -6.10 -32.86
C VAL A 20 -19.47 -4.79 -32.07
N LEU A 21 -20.09 -3.79 -32.69
CA LEU A 21 -20.39 -2.52 -32.02
C LEU A 21 -21.32 -2.73 -30.81
N GLY A 22 -22.34 -3.59 -30.95
CA GLY A 22 -23.23 -3.96 -29.85
C GLY A 22 -22.49 -4.63 -28.69
N LEU A 23 -21.58 -5.56 -28.98
CA LEU A 23 -20.74 -6.21 -27.95
C LEU A 23 -19.79 -5.25 -27.25
N VAL A 24 -19.23 -4.29 -27.98
CA VAL A 24 -18.39 -3.22 -27.42
C VAL A 24 -19.21 -2.31 -26.51
N LEU A 25 -20.40 -1.88 -26.95
CA LEU A 25 -21.28 -1.03 -26.15
C LEU A 25 -21.81 -1.73 -24.90
N VAL A 26 -22.10 -3.03 -24.96
CA VAL A 26 -22.48 -3.84 -23.78
C VAL A 26 -21.30 -3.98 -22.82
N ASN A 27 -20.07 -4.20 -23.30
CA ASN A 27 -18.89 -4.23 -22.44
C ASN A 27 -18.63 -2.87 -21.78
N ILE A 28 -18.76 -1.77 -22.53
CA ILE A 28 -18.64 -0.40 -21.97
C ILE A 28 -19.73 -0.18 -20.91
N TYR A 29 -20.98 -0.55 -21.18
CA TYR A 29 -22.09 -0.41 -20.24
C TYR A 29 -21.90 -1.24 -18.96
N ILE A 30 -21.46 -2.49 -19.06
CA ILE A 30 -21.17 -3.36 -17.90
C ILE A 30 -20.02 -2.78 -17.09
N THR A 31 -18.95 -2.34 -17.77
CA THR A 31 -17.79 -1.72 -17.12
C THR A 31 -18.19 -0.44 -16.39
N MET A 32 -18.93 0.45 -17.06
CA MET A 32 -19.42 1.70 -16.46
C MET A 32 -20.40 1.46 -15.31
N SER A 33 -21.31 0.49 -15.43
CA SER A 33 -22.27 0.14 -14.37
C SER A 33 -21.58 -0.47 -13.15
N TYR A 34 -20.50 -1.22 -13.36
CA TYR A 34 -19.66 -1.76 -12.29
C TYR A 34 -18.92 -0.63 -11.54
N PHE A 35 -18.28 0.29 -12.28
CA PHE A 35 -17.63 1.47 -11.70
C PHE A 35 -18.62 2.38 -10.96
N TYR A 36 -19.83 2.58 -11.50
CA TYR A 36 -20.89 3.37 -10.85
C TYR A 36 -21.36 2.78 -9.52
N ARG A 37 -21.41 1.45 -9.43
CA ARG A 37 -21.81 0.75 -8.21
C ARG A 37 -20.71 0.81 -7.15
N GLU A 38 -19.45 0.78 -7.58
CA GLU A 38 -18.28 0.93 -6.72
C GLU A 38 -18.14 2.34 -6.14
N ALA A 39 -18.49 3.37 -6.93
CA ALA A 39 -18.52 4.78 -6.47
C ALA A 39 -19.66 5.06 -5.47
N ARG A 40 -20.84 4.43 -5.66
CA ARG A 40 -21.99 4.60 -4.75
C ARG A 40 -21.84 3.89 -3.40
N GLU A 41 -21.12 2.77 -3.35
CA GLU A 41 -20.94 2.03 -2.09
C GLU A 41 -19.91 2.70 -1.14
N VAL A 42 -19.18 3.70 -1.62
CA VAL A 42 -18.24 4.53 -0.84
C VAL A 42 -18.91 5.81 -0.30
N SER A 43 -20.05 6.22 -0.85
CA SER A 43 -20.61 7.56 -0.67
C SER A 43 -21.99 7.60 0.01
N VAL A 44 -22.14 7.04 1.22
CA VAL A 44 -23.20 7.49 2.16
C VAL A 44 -22.77 7.35 3.63
N PRO A 45 -22.53 8.46 4.32
CA PRO A 45 -22.83 8.58 5.74
C PRO A 45 -23.93 9.63 5.96
N GLY A 46 -25.09 9.18 6.43
CA GLY A 46 -26.03 10.01 7.19
C GLY A 46 -27.33 10.43 6.50
N GLU A 47 -28.28 9.51 6.39
CA GLU A 47 -29.70 9.84 6.59
C GLU A 47 -30.34 8.69 7.37
N GLN A 48 -30.74 8.97 8.62
CA GLN A 48 -31.52 8.05 9.44
C GLN A 48 -32.96 8.02 8.93
N SER A 49 -33.49 6.84 8.63
CA SER A 49 -34.92 6.50 8.72
C SER A 49 -35.17 4.99 8.50
N PRO A 50 -36.32 4.44 8.93
CA PRO A 50 -36.37 3.56 10.10
C PRO A 50 -36.52 2.06 9.78
N SER A 51 -36.10 1.24 10.76
CA SER A 51 -36.73 -0.05 11.15
C SER A 51 -37.17 -1.00 10.02
N ALA A 52 -36.33 -1.99 9.74
CA ALA A 52 -36.80 -3.32 9.34
C ALA A 52 -36.33 -4.34 10.39
N ASN A 53 -37.28 -4.84 11.15
CA ASN A 53 -37.13 -5.85 12.20
C ASN A 53 -36.28 -7.03 11.72
N SER A 54 -35.21 -7.32 12.47
CA SER A 54 -34.68 -8.68 12.62
C SER A 54 -34.62 -8.97 14.12
N PRO A 55 -35.03 -10.18 14.52
CA PRO A 55 -35.39 -10.48 15.91
C PRO A 55 -34.18 -10.35 16.82
N GLU A 56 -34.45 -9.85 18.02
CA GLU A 56 -33.57 -9.81 19.17
C GLU A 56 -32.73 -11.10 19.25
N ALA A 57 -31.44 -10.98 18.93
CA ALA A 57 -30.46 -11.92 19.44
C ALA A 57 -30.32 -11.63 20.92
N THR A 58 -31.11 -12.35 21.71
CA THR A 58 -31.03 -12.43 23.15
C THR A 58 -29.58 -12.55 23.59
N SER A 59 -29.21 -11.67 24.50
CA SER A 59 -27.98 -11.69 25.28
C SER A 59 -27.91 -12.98 26.11
N GLU A 60 -27.27 -14.01 25.57
CA GLU A 60 -26.84 -15.18 26.34
C GLU A 60 -25.69 -15.86 25.61
N ASP A 61 -24.48 -15.31 25.75
CA ASP A 61 -23.25 -16.11 25.75
C ASP A 61 -22.17 -15.37 26.56
N SER A 62 -22.49 -15.12 27.83
CA SER A 62 -21.52 -14.81 28.87
C SER A 62 -21.11 -16.14 29.50
N HIS A 63 -19.79 -16.37 29.58
CA HIS A 63 -19.13 -17.53 30.19
C HIS A 63 -18.90 -18.76 29.28
N ARG A 64 -17.99 -18.60 28.32
CA ARG A 64 -16.95 -19.63 28.14
C ARG A 64 -15.63 -19.10 28.67
N PRO A 65 -14.93 -19.82 29.57
CA PRO A 65 -13.58 -19.45 29.94
C PRO A 65 -12.74 -19.49 28.67
N VAL A 66 -12.07 -18.36 28.37
CA VAL A 66 -10.97 -18.34 27.42
C VAL A 66 -9.93 -19.28 28.03
N VAL A 67 -9.88 -20.52 27.50
CA VAL A 67 -8.78 -21.43 27.79
C VAL A 67 -7.54 -20.66 27.39
N ALA A 68 -6.66 -20.38 28.36
CA ALA A 68 -5.34 -19.88 28.08
C ALA A 68 -4.62 -20.96 27.25
N GLU A 69 -4.76 -20.88 25.93
CA GLU A 69 -3.90 -21.61 25.02
C GLU A 69 -2.48 -21.17 25.36
N SER A 70 -1.65 -22.16 25.72
CA SER A 70 -0.21 -22.00 25.89
C SER A 70 0.33 -21.13 24.77
N ALA A 71 1.22 -20.18 25.10
CA ALA A 71 1.86 -19.29 24.14
C ALA A 71 2.19 -20.06 22.85
N PRO A 72 1.73 -19.59 21.67
CA PRO A 72 1.88 -20.35 20.44
C PRO A 72 3.36 -20.68 20.24
N GLU A 73 3.68 -21.97 20.08
CA GLU A 73 5.00 -22.38 19.58
C GLU A 73 5.29 -21.54 18.33
N LEU A 74 6.45 -20.87 18.31
CA LEU A 74 6.84 -20.06 17.16
C LEU A 74 6.71 -20.88 15.88
N TYR A 75 6.08 -20.30 14.87
CA TYR A 75 5.88 -20.97 13.59
C TYR A 75 7.22 -21.07 12.87
N THR A 76 7.82 -22.27 12.92
CA THR A 76 9.04 -22.59 12.17
C THR A 76 8.69 -23.07 10.76
N PRO A 77 9.25 -22.44 9.71
CA PRO A 77 9.16 -22.97 8.35
C PRO A 77 9.75 -24.38 8.27
N ALA A 78 9.13 -25.25 7.49
CA ALA A 78 9.70 -26.53 7.14
C ALA A 78 10.90 -26.29 6.20
N GLN A 79 12.12 -26.30 6.75
CA GLN A 79 13.35 -26.00 5.99
C GLN A 79 13.58 -26.97 4.82
N ASP A 80 13.05 -28.20 4.88
CA ASP A 80 13.06 -29.18 3.80
C ASP A 80 12.09 -28.85 2.65
N ALA A 81 11.07 -28.01 2.91
CA ALA A 81 10.07 -27.61 1.93
C ALA A 81 10.46 -26.37 1.12
N TRP A 82 11.21 -25.43 1.72
CA TRP A 82 11.59 -24.16 1.12
C TRP A 82 13.12 -24.04 0.95
N PRO A 83 13.69 -24.18 -0.27
CA PRO A 83 15.13 -24.14 -0.52
C PRO A 83 15.65 -22.72 -0.75
N PHE A 84 15.06 -21.75 -0.07
CA PHE A 84 15.49 -20.35 -0.07
C PHE A 84 15.44 -19.80 1.35
N ARG A 85 16.20 -18.74 1.59
CA ARG A 85 16.31 -18.12 2.91
C ARG A 85 15.23 -17.06 3.14
N ASP A 86 14.92 -16.28 2.11
CA ASP A 86 13.96 -15.17 2.15
C ASP A 86 13.42 -14.86 0.74
N MET A 87 12.53 -13.86 0.64
CA MET A 87 11.97 -13.38 -0.64
C MET A 87 13.04 -12.76 -1.54
N ASP A 88 14.03 -12.08 -0.98
CA ASP A 88 15.06 -11.37 -1.76
C ASP A 88 15.93 -12.39 -2.52
N HIS A 89 16.32 -13.50 -1.89
CA HIS A 89 16.99 -14.62 -2.54
C HIS A 89 16.16 -15.25 -3.68
N LEU A 90 14.83 -15.30 -3.55
CA LEU A 90 13.97 -15.74 -4.64
C LEU A 90 13.96 -14.73 -5.79
N VAL A 91 13.86 -13.43 -5.48
CA VAL A 91 13.89 -12.38 -6.49
C VAL A 91 15.21 -12.44 -7.25
N GLU A 92 16.35 -12.42 -6.57
CA GLU A 92 17.68 -12.53 -7.17
C GLU A 92 17.81 -13.74 -8.10
N ARG A 93 17.24 -14.88 -7.71
CA ARG A 93 17.29 -16.12 -8.50
C ARG A 93 16.46 -16.04 -9.78
N TYR A 94 15.30 -15.38 -9.75
CA TYR A 94 14.31 -15.46 -10.82
C TYR A 94 14.23 -14.20 -11.70
N THR A 95 14.76 -13.07 -11.25
CA THR A 95 14.83 -11.85 -12.05
C THR A 95 16.12 -11.77 -12.85
N SER A 96 16.00 -11.41 -14.13
CA SER A 96 17.17 -11.18 -14.98
C SER A 96 17.93 -9.93 -14.53
N ARG A 97 19.27 -9.98 -14.56
CA ARG A 97 20.16 -8.88 -14.18
C ARG A 97 19.85 -7.55 -14.88
N LYS A 98 19.30 -7.56 -16.10
CA LYS A 98 18.89 -6.34 -16.83
C LYS A 98 17.82 -5.49 -16.11
N TYR A 99 17.16 -6.05 -15.11
CA TYR A 99 16.15 -5.40 -14.28
C TYR A 99 16.72 -4.85 -12.96
N HIS A 100 18.00 -5.10 -12.68
CA HIS A 100 18.67 -4.69 -11.46
C HIS A 100 19.25 -3.27 -11.64
N GLY A 101 19.37 -2.54 -10.54
CA GLY A 101 20.17 -1.33 -10.49
C GLY A 101 21.67 -1.60 -10.37
N PRO A 102 22.46 -0.53 -10.14
CA PRO A 102 23.88 -0.67 -9.79
C PRO A 102 24.07 -1.65 -8.64
N ASN A 103 25.13 -2.46 -8.71
CA ASN A 103 25.49 -3.34 -7.61
C ASN A 103 26.18 -2.50 -6.53
N VAL A 104 25.53 -2.32 -5.38
CA VAL A 104 26.05 -1.52 -4.28
C VAL A 104 25.74 -2.19 -2.95
N THR A 105 26.70 -2.13 -2.04
CA THR A 105 26.53 -2.58 -0.67
C THR A 105 26.09 -1.42 0.22
N PHE A 106 25.33 -1.72 1.26
CA PHE A 106 25.05 -0.77 2.32
C PHE A 106 26.04 -0.98 3.47
N ASP A 107 26.55 0.10 4.04
CA ASP A 107 27.33 0.03 5.27
C ASP A 107 26.44 -0.25 6.50
N ALA A 108 27.06 -0.42 7.67
CA ALA A 108 26.33 -0.67 8.93
C ALA A 108 25.38 0.47 9.33
N SER A 109 25.57 1.68 8.77
CA SER A 109 24.69 2.83 8.97
C SER A 109 23.57 2.93 7.92
N GLY A 110 23.53 2.04 6.92
CA GLY A 110 22.56 2.09 5.84
C GLY A 110 22.86 3.11 4.75
N GLN A 111 24.10 3.62 4.67
CA GLN A 111 24.57 4.41 3.53
C GLN A 111 25.11 3.50 2.43
N LEU A 112 25.08 3.99 1.19
CA LEU A 112 25.63 3.25 0.05
C LEU A 112 27.15 3.32 0.08
N ASP A 113 27.82 2.17 0.10
CA ASP A 113 29.25 2.06 -0.12
C ASP A 113 29.53 2.08 -1.63
N LEU A 114 29.85 3.27 -2.14
CA LEU A 114 30.12 3.49 -3.56
C LEU A 114 31.54 3.06 -3.97
N SER A 115 32.43 2.77 -3.02
CA SER A 115 33.83 2.38 -3.32
C SER A 115 33.93 1.01 -3.99
N ARG A 116 32.90 0.18 -3.82
CA ARG A 116 32.77 -1.18 -4.38
C ARG A 116 31.64 -1.28 -5.39
N ALA A 117 31.13 -0.14 -5.85
CA ALA A 117 29.99 -0.11 -6.73
C ALA A 117 30.37 -0.61 -8.12
N GLU A 118 29.63 -1.60 -8.63
CA GLU A 118 29.81 -2.08 -10.00
C GLU A 118 28.64 -1.62 -10.87
N TYR A 119 28.97 -0.93 -11.95
CA TYR A 119 27.99 -0.60 -12.97
C TYR A 119 27.56 -1.85 -13.72
N VAL A 120 26.26 -2.06 -13.86
CA VAL A 120 25.74 -3.18 -14.65
C VAL A 120 24.78 -2.65 -15.70
N ASP A 121 25.22 -2.75 -16.96
CA ASP A 121 24.49 -2.61 -18.22
C ASP A 121 23.13 -1.89 -18.09
N ALA A 122 23.21 -0.57 -17.89
CA ALA A 122 22.08 0.32 -17.98
C ALA A 122 22.41 1.45 -18.97
N PRO A 123 21.42 2.15 -19.54
CA PRO A 123 21.65 3.24 -20.49
C PRO A 123 21.85 4.57 -19.74
N PHE A 124 22.73 4.63 -18.74
CA PHE A 124 23.08 5.89 -18.08
C PHE A 124 24.42 6.40 -18.59
N GLY A 125 24.55 7.72 -18.65
CA GLY A 125 25.84 8.36 -18.87
C GLY A 125 26.82 8.06 -17.73
N GLU A 126 28.07 8.41 -17.93
CA GLU A 126 29.19 8.14 -17.00
C GLU A 126 29.00 8.75 -15.60
N ASP A 127 28.06 9.69 -15.43
CA ASP A 127 27.86 10.51 -14.22
C ASP A 127 26.92 9.90 -13.15
N TRP A 128 26.44 8.66 -13.31
CA TRP A 128 25.44 8.11 -12.36
C TRP A 128 25.96 8.06 -10.91
N MET A 129 27.26 7.82 -10.69
CA MET A 129 27.85 7.78 -9.34
C MET A 129 27.67 9.11 -8.59
N ILE A 130 27.73 10.24 -9.30
CA ILE A 130 27.56 11.58 -8.72
C ILE A 130 26.15 11.73 -8.11
N ALA A 131 25.12 11.22 -8.78
CA ALA A 131 23.75 11.28 -8.25
C ALA A 131 23.63 10.46 -6.95
N TYR A 132 24.30 9.30 -6.86
CA TYR A 132 24.30 8.46 -5.67
C TYR A 132 25.16 9.04 -4.54
N GLU A 133 26.26 9.72 -4.86
CA GLU A 133 27.04 10.50 -3.89
C GLU A 133 26.19 11.62 -3.28
N HIS A 134 25.52 12.41 -4.13
CA HIS A 134 24.58 13.44 -3.68
C HIS A 134 23.47 12.85 -2.79
N HIS A 135 22.94 11.68 -3.16
CA HIS A 135 21.98 10.95 -2.33
C HIS A 135 22.56 10.57 -0.96
N ASN A 136 23.79 10.03 -0.89
CA ASN A 136 24.44 9.73 0.38
C ASN A 136 24.63 10.99 1.24
N HIS A 137 25.01 12.13 0.65
CA HIS A 137 25.07 13.40 1.36
C HIS A 137 23.71 13.83 1.89
N LEU A 138 22.66 13.69 1.09
CA LEU A 138 21.28 13.97 1.51
C LEU A 138 20.86 13.07 2.67
N VAL A 139 21.12 11.76 2.61
CA VAL A 139 20.82 10.80 3.69
C VAL A 139 21.55 11.17 4.98
N ARG A 140 22.83 11.56 4.90
CA ARG A 140 23.60 11.98 6.08
C ARG A 140 22.99 13.19 6.80
N ASN A 141 22.55 14.19 6.02
CA ASN A 141 22.05 15.45 6.57
C ASN A 141 20.58 15.37 7.00
N THR A 142 19.77 14.54 6.35
CA THR A 142 18.31 14.53 6.54
C THR A 142 17.79 13.22 7.11
N GLY A 143 18.52 12.12 6.97
CA GLY A 143 18.03 10.76 7.23
C GLY A 143 17.13 10.19 6.13
N CYS A 144 16.74 10.94 5.11
CA CYS A 144 15.79 10.47 4.12
C CYS A 144 16.43 9.61 3.02
N ASN A 145 16.35 8.28 3.19
CA ASN A 145 16.89 7.33 2.22
C ASN A 145 15.82 6.80 1.24
N ALA A 146 15.64 7.52 0.13
CA ALA A 146 14.72 7.15 -0.95
C ALA A 146 15.13 5.89 -1.76
N LEU A 147 16.35 5.36 -1.58
CA LEU A 147 16.85 4.19 -2.33
C LEU A 147 16.81 2.89 -1.55
N GLN A 148 16.53 2.93 -0.25
CA GLN A 148 16.63 1.77 0.62
C GLN A 148 15.24 1.19 0.93
N VAL A 149 15.03 -0.03 0.48
CA VAL A 149 13.88 -0.87 0.83
C VAL A 149 14.41 -2.29 1.09
N PRO A 150 14.08 -2.95 2.22
CA PRO A 150 13.35 -2.44 3.39
C PRO A 150 14.03 -1.23 4.06
N PHE A 151 13.24 -0.33 4.64
CA PHE A 151 13.69 0.89 5.28
C PHE A 151 14.38 0.63 6.63
N GLN A 152 15.39 1.43 6.97
CA GLN A 152 16.09 1.32 8.26
C GLN A 152 15.47 2.21 9.35
N PRO A 153 15.03 1.63 10.49
CA PRO A 153 14.41 2.41 11.56
C PRO A 153 15.30 3.51 12.18
N SER A 154 16.62 3.32 12.16
CA SER A 154 17.60 4.31 12.65
C SER A 154 17.54 5.66 11.92
N HIS A 155 16.93 5.70 10.73
CA HIS A 155 16.81 6.89 9.90
C HIS A 155 15.46 7.61 10.01
N ASP A 156 14.43 6.91 10.50
CA ASP A 156 13.05 7.38 10.44
C ASP A 156 12.85 8.71 11.15
N ALA A 157 13.30 8.83 12.40
CA ALA A 157 13.07 10.04 13.22
C ALA A 157 13.69 11.28 12.57
N ARG A 158 14.91 11.16 12.03
CA ARG A 158 15.59 12.27 11.34
C ARG A 158 14.86 12.63 10.04
N CYS A 159 14.50 11.63 9.23
CA CYS A 159 13.78 11.89 7.99
C CYS A 159 12.42 12.53 8.24
N ILE A 160 11.63 11.98 9.16
CA ILE A 160 10.33 12.52 9.53
C ILE A 160 10.47 13.95 10.05
N SER A 161 11.43 14.22 10.94
CA SER A 161 11.69 15.57 11.43
C SER A 161 12.08 16.56 10.32
N TYR A 162 12.82 16.10 9.30
CA TYR A 162 13.16 16.93 8.16
C TYR A 162 11.93 17.22 7.29
N LEU A 163 11.13 16.18 6.99
CA LEU A 163 9.93 16.27 6.17
C LEU A 163 8.87 17.17 6.82
N THR A 164 8.60 17.02 8.11
CA THR A 164 7.51 17.75 8.79
C THR A 164 7.87 19.17 9.18
N ASN A 165 9.15 19.57 9.09
CA ASN A 165 9.55 20.94 9.34
C ASN A 165 9.28 21.83 8.12
N VAL A 166 8.21 22.62 8.20
CA VAL A 166 7.77 23.54 7.14
C VAL A 166 8.82 24.59 6.76
N ALA A 167 9.78 24.90 7.63
CA ALA A 167 10.89 25.80 7.30
C ALA A 167 11.86 25.20 6.28
N ASN A 168 11.86 23.87 6.10
CA ASN A 168 12.63 23.21 5.06
C ASN A 168 11.93 23.23 3.69
N TRP A 169 10.68 23.70 3.62
CA TRP A 169 9.88 23.63 2.41
C TRP A 169 10.15 24.84 1.53
N ARG A 170 10.38 24.59 0.24
CA ARG A 170 10.52 25.63 -0.78
C ARG A 170 9.18 25.95 -1.41
N VAL A 171 8.46 24.92 -1.85
CA VAL A 171 7.17 25.04 -2.55
C VAL A 171 6.29 23.86 -2.20
N LEU A 172 4.99 24.12 -2.07
CA LEU A 172 3.93 23.11 -2.03
C LEU A 172 3.15 23.16 -3.35
N LYS A 173 3.09 22.05 -4.08
CA LYS A 173 2.43 21.96 -5.39
C LYS A 173 1.32 20.93 -5.36
N PRO A 174 0.08 21.25 -5.78
CA PRO A 174 -0.92 20.22 -5.98
C PRO A 174 -0.52 19.29 -7.12
N LEU A 175 -0.86 18.01 -7.00
CA LEU A 175 -0.56 16.98 -8.00
C LEU A 175 -1.77 16.71 -8.89
N ALA A 176 -1.50 16.36 -10.15
CA ALA A 176 -2.52 15.91 -11.10
C ALA A 176 -3.23 14.64 -10.60
N MET A 177 -4.50 14.51 -10.97
CA MET A 177 -5.33 13.36 -10.62
C MET A 177 -5.74 12.59 -11.86
N GLY A 178 -5.84 11.28 -11.69
CA GLY A 178 -6.25 10.33 -12.72
C GLY A 178 -7.11 9.22 -12.10
N PHE A 179 -7.60 8.30 -12.92
CA PHE A 179 -8.40 7.17 -12.41
C PHE A 179 -7.66 6.30 -11.38
N ASP A 180 -6.33 6.20 -11.50
CA ASP A 180 -5.46 5.50 -10.54
C ASP A 180 -5.01 6.39 -9.36
N GLN A 181 -5.31 7.70 -9.39
CA GLN A 181 -4.87 8.70 -8.41
C GLN A 181 -6.00 9.68 -8.12
N ARG A 182 -6.98 9.24 -7.32
CA ARG A 182 -8.30 9.86 -7.19
C ARG A 182 -8.41 10.94 -6.10
N THR A 183 -7.33 11.19 -5.36
CA THR A 183 -7.35 11.96 -4.11
C THR A 183 -6.62 13.29 -4.25
N ILE A 184 -7.13 14.34 -3.60
CA ILE A 184 -6.44 15.62 -3.47
C ILE A 184 -5.16 15.40 -2.68
N LYS A 185 -4.02 15.71 -3.29
CA LYS A 185 -2.69 15.54 -2.70
C LYS A 185 -1.70 16.53 -3.29
N PHE A 186 -0.59 16.72 -2.59
CA PHE A 186 0.41 17.72 -2.91
C PHE A 186 1.79 17.08 -2.92
N GLU A 187 2.71 17.67 -3.67
CA GLU A 187 4.15 17.40 -3.59
C GLU A 187 4.82 18.57 -2.88
N VAL A 188 5.71 18.25 -1.95
CA VAL A 188 6.57 19.25 -1.31
C VAL A 188 7.93 19.22 -1.99
N GLU A 189 8.34 20.37 -2.50
CA GLU A 189 9.71 20.62 -2.91
C GLU A 189 10.46 21.25 -1.74
N PHE A 190 11.60 20.68 -1.37
CA PHE A 190 12.41 21.16 -0.26
C PHE A 190 13.47 22.18 -0.72
N LEU A 191 13.94 22.98 0.24
CA LEU A 191 15.11 23.83 0.06
C LEU A 191 16.33 22.96 -0.26
N THR A 192 17.25 23.51 -1.05
CA THR A 192 18.54 22.87 -1.34
C THR A 192 19.26 22.57 -0.04
N THR A 193 19.61 21.29 0.16
CA THR A 193 20.36 20.88 1.35
C THR A 193 21.83 21.23 1.15
N VAL A 194 22.51 21.69 2.20
CA VAL A 194 23.95 21.92 2.20
C VAL A 194 24.65 20.85 3.05
N ASP A 195 25.87 20.49 2.70
CA ASP A 195 26.70 19.61 3.52
C ASP A 195 27.42 20.36 4.65
N ALA A 196 28.21 19.65 5.45
CA ALA A 196 28.97 20.21 6.57
C ALA A 196 30.00 21.29 6.15
N ASN A 197 30.38 21.33 4.87
CA ASN A 197 31.30 22.32 4.30
C ASN A 197 30.54 23.45 3.57
N ASN A 198 29.22 23.54 3.75
CA ASN A 198 28.34 24.51 3.12
C ASN A 198 28.24 24.39 1.59
N VAL A 199 28.49 23.19 1.06
CA VAL A 199 28.34 22.89 -0.36
C VAL A 199 26.90 22.43 -0.64
N SER A 200 26.25 23.08 -1.61
CA SER A 200 24.90 22.75 -2.05
C SER A 200 24.83 21.36 -2.68
N ILE A 201 23.92 20.53 -2.19
CA ILE A 201 23.57 19.22 -2.74
C ILE A 201 22.47 19.45 -3.80
N PRO A 202 22.73 19.21 -5.10
CA PRO A 202 21.80 19.57 -6.17
C PRO A 202 20.58 18.65 -6.26
N LEU A 203 20.58 17.53 -5.51
CA LEU A 203 19.45 16.62 -5.39
C LEU A 203 18.50 17.09 -4.27
N THR A 204 17.21 17.17 -4.57
CA THR A 204 16.17 17.48 -3.57
C THR A 204 15.40 16.24 -3.16
N ILE A 205 14.97 16.19 -1.91
CA ILE A 205 14.02 15.18 -1.42
C ILE A 205 12.69 15.37 -2.14
N GLY A 206 12.10 14.27 -2.61
CA GLY A 206 10.70 14.25 -3.02
C GLY A 206 9.82 13.80 -1.86
N SER A 207 8.61 14.35 -1.74
CA SER A 207 7.61 13.84 -0.80
C SER A 207 6.21 14.03 -1.32
N ILE A 208 5.29 13.18 -0.86
CA ILE A 208 3.87 13.27 -1.15
C ILE A 208 3.16 13.61 0.16
N LEU A 209 2.31 14.63 0.08
CA LEU A 209 1.51 15.12 1.18
C LEU A 209 0.05 14.82 0.89
N LYS A 210 -0.60 14.11 1.83
CA LYS A 210 -2.02 13.75 1.73
C LYS A 210 -2.80 14.42 2.85
N VAL A 211 -4.00 14.89 2.51
CA VAL A 211 -4.87 15.67 3.39
C VAL A 211 -6.19 14.94 3.65
N PRO A 212 -6.84 15.17 4.81
CA PRO A 212 -8.23 14.78 5.01
C PRO A 212 -9.13 15.49 4.00
N GLN A 213 -10.02 14.76 3.36
CA GLN A 213 -10.95 15.32 2.36
C GLN A 213 -12.29 14.58 2.43
N LYS A 214 -13.34 15.17 1.89
CA LYS A 214 -14.73 14.68 2.04
C LYS A 214 -14.91 13.19 1.72
N LEU A 215 -14.36 12.71 0.60
CA LEU A 215 -14.45 11.30 0.19
C LEU A 215 -13.42 10.40 0.89
N PHE A 216 -12.33 10.98 1.38
CA PHE A 216 -11.22 10.26 2.03
C PHE A 216 -10.87 10.92 3.36
N PRO A 217 -11.81 10.92 4.33
CA PRO A 217 -11.72 11.74 5.53
C PRO A 217 -10.55 11.33 6.43
N ASN A 218 -10.12 10.07 6.33
CA ASN A 218 -9.08 9.52 7.19
C ASN A 218 -7.77 9.24 6.46
N GLU A 219 -7.66 9.55 5.16
CA GLU A 219 -6.50 9.17 4.34
C GLU A 219 -5.17 9.62 4.96
N ALA A 220 -5.08 10.89 5.34
CA ALA A 220 -3.88 11.42 5.96
C ALA A 220 -3.50 10.67 7.25
N PHE A 221 -4.46 10.43 8.13
CA PHE A 221 -4.24 9.75 9.41
C PHE A 221 -3.82 8.29 9.20
N SER A 222 -4.48 7.60 8.26
CA SER A 222 -4.23 6.19 7.96
C SER A 222 -2.84 5.97 7.37
N GLU A 223 -2.32 6.88 6.53
CA GLU A 223 -0.95 6.80 6.02
C GLU A 223 0.09 6.89 7.14
N ALA A 224 -0.05 7.90 8.03
CA ALA A 224 0.86 8.07 9.16
C ALA A 224 0.79 6.89 10.14
N ALA A 225 -0.42 6.41 10.46
CA ALA A 225 -0.61 5.27 11.34
C ALA A 225 -0.11 3.96 10.75
N SER A 226 -0.21 3.78 9.43
CA SER A 226 0.25 2.57 8.75
C SER A 226 1.77 2.48 8.73
N PHE A 227 2.47 3.61 8.62
CA PHE A 227 3.92 3.65 8.83
C PHE A 227 4.31 3.18 10.24
N VAL A 228 3.63 3.65 11.29
CA VAL A 228 3.89 3.20 12.67
C VAL A 228 3.59 1.70 12.81
N ALA A 229 2.47 1.22 12.26
CA ALA A 229 2.11 -0.20 12.29
C ALA A 229 3.16 -1.07 11.57
N ASP A 230 3.68 -0.63 10.42
CA ASP A 230 4.75 -1.30 9.69
C ASP A 230 6.02 -1.45 10.53
N ARG A 231 6.38 -0.43 11.33
CA ARG A 231 7.53 -0.49 12.26
C ARG A 231 7.27 -1.39 13.45
N VAL A 232 6.08 -1.33 14.04
CA VAL A 232 5.68 -2.22 15.16
C VAL A 232 5.70 -3.69 14.72
N LEU A 233 5.18 -3.98 13.52
CA LEU A 233 5.17 -5.30 12.88
C LEU A 233 6.51 -5.70 12.26
N GLN A 234 7.50 -4.80 12.25
CA GLN A 234 8.85 -5.02 11.70
C GLN A 234 8.88 -5.42 10.22
N ILE A 235 7.88 -4.99 9.44
CA ILE A 235 7.80 -5.23 7.99
C ILE A 235 8.80 -4.33 7.25
N ARG A 236 8.90 -3.05 7.67
CA ARG A 236 9.86 -2.07 7.18
C ARG A 236 9.75 -1.77 5.68
N ARG A 237 8.54 -1.81 5.11
CA ARG A 237 8.29 -1.56 3.68
C ARG A 237 7.37 -0.37 3.41
N VAL A 238 6.76 0.23 4.43
CA VAL A 238 6.11 1.54 4.32
C VAL A 238 7.19 2.64 4.45
N PRO A 239 7.25 3.63 3.53
CA PRO A 239 8.23 4.72 3.60
C PRO A 239 8.03 5.59 4.84
N PRO A 240 9.10 6.26 5.34
CA PRO A 240 8.99 7.27 6.39
C PRO A 240 7.84 8.23 6.12
N THR A 241 6.87 8.24 7.03
CA THR A 241 5.64 9.04 6.93
C THR A 241 5.44 9.80 8.22
N GLY A 242 5.50 11.12 8.14
CA GLY A 242 5.29 12.03 9.25
C GLY A 242 3.88 12.60 9.30
N TRP A 243 3.55 13.21 10.44
CA TRP A 243 2.35 14.03 10.62
C TRP A 243 2.74 15.50 10.74
N VAL A 244 2.06 16.37 10.00
CA VAL A 244 2.33 17.82 9.96
C VAL A 244 1.03 18.61 10.05
N CYS A 245 1.06 19.73 10.76
CA CYS A 245 -0.02 20.71 10.86
C CYS A 245 0.31 21.86 9.90
N ILE A 246 -0.37 21.91 8.76
CA ILE A 246 -0.06 22.84 7.66
C ILE A 246 -0.94 24.08 7.78
N PRO A 247 -0.37 25.29 7.84
CA PRO A 247 -1.17 26.51 7.88
C PRO A 247 -2.15 26.59 6.72
N VAL A 248 -3.44 26.84 7.00
CA VAL A 248 -4.48 26.98 5.96
C VAL A 248 -4.09 28.01 4.89
N PRO A 249 -3.54 29.20 5.22
CA PRO A 249 -3.11 30.16 4.21
C PRO A 249 -2.05 29.61 3.24
N MET A 250 -1.17 28.73 3.72
CA MET A 250 -0.13 28.12 2.88
C MET A 250 -0.74 27.18 1.84
N LEU A 251 -1.70 26.33 2.23
CA LEU A 251 -2.42 25.46 1.31
C LEU A 251 -3.24 26.26 0.29
N ARG A 252 -3.95 27.30 0.75
CA ARG A 252 -4.73 28.19 -0.14
C ARG A 252 -3.83 28.89 -1.16
N ALA A 253 -2.67 29.38 -0.75
CA ALA A 253 -1.69 30.00 -1.63
C ALA A 253 -1.16 29.01 -2.70
N ALA A 254 -0.86 27.77 -2.31
CA ALA A 254 -0.44 26.71 -3.24
C ALA A 254 -1.53 26.42 -4.29
N VAL A 255 -2.78 26.28 -3.87
CA VAL A 255 -3.92 26.04 -4.77
C VAL A 255 -4.16 27.24 -5.68
N GLN A 256 -4.08 28.46 -5.17
CA GLN A 256 -4.23 29.67 -5.99
C GLN A 256 -3.12 29.78 -7.04
N GLN A 257 -1.88 29.46 -6.68
CA GLN A 257 -0.73 29.58 -7.56
C GLN A 257 -0.71 28.51 -8.66
N PHE A 258 -1.05 27.26 -8.32
CA PHE A 258 -0.85 26.13 -9.22
C PHE A 258 -2.14 25.47 -9.71
N GLY A 259 -3.28 25.70 -9.06
CA GLY A 259 -4.53 24.97 -9.29
C GLY A 259 -5.05 25.02 -10.72
N GLY A 260 -4.84 26.13 -11.44
CA GLY A 260 -5.23 26.26 -12.84
C GLY A 260 -4.43 25.40 -13.82
N SER A 261 -3.31 24.81 -13.38
CA SER A 261 -2.47 23.91 -14.18
C SER A 261 -2.62 22.43 -13.82
N VAL A 262 -3.48 22.13 -12.83
CA VAL A 262 -3.66 20.77 -12.33
C VAL A 262 -4.63 20.01 -13.23
N GLU A 263 -4.13 19.00 -13.92
CA GLU A 263 -4.99 18.07 -14.66
C GLU A 263 -5.86 17.26 -13.69
N THR A 264 -7.18 17.26 -13.93
CA THR A 264 -8.19 16.57 -13.13
C THR A 264 -9.15 15.83 -14.04
N VAL A 265 -9.68 14.71 -13.56
CA VAL A 265 -10.70 13.93 -14.27
C VAL A 265 -12.08 14.58 -14.07
N GLU A 266 -12.85 14.75 -15.15
CA GLU A 266 -14.15 15.44 -15.14
C GLU A 266 -15.14 14.82 -14.15
N GLU A 267 -15.15 13.49 -14.04
CA GLU A 267 -16.03 12.75 -13.13
C GLU A 267 -15.84 13.13 -11.65
N PHE A 268 -14.61 13.43 -11.22
CA PHE A 268 -14.34 13.83 -9.82
C PHE A 268 -14.88 15.24 -9.53
N LEU A 269 -14.83 16.12 -10.54
CA LEU A 269 -15.43 17.46 -10.46
C LEU A 269 -16.95 17.35 -10.40
N GLU A 270 -17.57 16.49 -11.22
CA GLU A 270 -19.01 16.26 -11.22
C GLU A 270 -19.53 15.71 -9.88
N GLU A 271 -18.87 14.70 -9.31
CA GLU A 271 -19.22 14.12 -8.00
C GLU A 271 -19.21 15.17 -6.89
N SER A 272 -18.25 16.10 -6.99
CA SER A 272 -18.06 17.19 -6.04
C SER A 272 -18.88 18.44 -6.37
N LYS A 273 -19.61 18.42 -7.49
CA LYS A 273 -20.34 19.57 -8.06
C LYS A 273 -19.44 20.80 -8.22
N ALA A 274 -18.22 20.61 -8.68
CA ALA A 274 -17.23 21.66 -8.93
C ALA A 274 -17.02 21.87 -10.43
N HIS A 275 -16.69 23.08 -10.85
CA HIS A 275 -16.40 23.40 -12.25
C HIS A 275 -14.92 23.29 -12.61
N ASN A 276 -14.04 23.32 -11.61
CA ASN A 276 -12.59 23.24 -11.78
C ASN A 276 -11.94 22.73 -10.49
N TYR A 277 -10.64 22.43 -10.59
CA TYR A 277 -9.84 21.93 -9.46
C TYR A 277 -9.89 22.83 -8.22
N THR A 278 -9.73 24.15 -8.40
CA THR A 278 -9.74 25.10 -7.28
C THR A 278 -11.05 25.06 -6.51
N GLU A 279 -12.18 25.04 -7.22
CA GLU A 279 -13.51 24.93 -6.60
C GLU A 279 -13.70 23.56 -5.92
N TRP A 280 -13.16 22.49 -6.50
CA TRP A 280 -13.21 21.18 -5.87
C TRP A 280 -12.44 21.16 -4.56
N VAL A 281 -11.21 21.68 -4.53
CA VAL A 281 -10.42 21.77 -3.29
C VAL A 281 -11.11 22.66 -2.25
N GLU A 282 -11.78 23.74 -2.65
CA GLU A 282 -12.55 24.56 -1.72
C GLU A 282 -13.62 23.73 -1.00
N LYS A 283 -14.45 23.00 -1.76
CA LYS A 283 -15.58 22.23 -1.22
C LYS A 283 -15.15 20.98 -0.46
N ASP A 284 -14.25 20.21 -1.04
CA ASP A 284 -13.96 18.86 -0.57
C ASP A 284 -12.76 18.79 0.40
N LEU A 285 -11.91 19.83 0.43
CA LEU A 285 -10.86 19.99 1.43
C LEU A 285 -11.21 21.10 2.44
N PHE A 286 -11.27 22.36 2.03
CA PHE A 286 -11.33 23.47 3.00
C PHE A 286 -12.66 23.51 3.77
N GLU A 287 -13.80 23.55 3.09
CA GLU A 287 -15.13 23.57 3.74
C GLU A 287 -15.41 22.29 4.54
N TYR A 288 -14.87 21.16 4.08
CA TYR A 288 -14.97 19.88 4.78
C TYR A 288 -14.17 19.90 6.08
N VAL A 289 -12.88 20.26 6.00
CA VAL A 289 -11.97 20.16 7.15
C VAL A 289 -12.33 21.13 8.26
N GLU A 290 -12.83 22.34 7.94
CA GLU A 290 -13.35 23.29 8.94
C GLU A 290 -14.43 22.69 9.86
N LYS A 291 -15.12 21.64 9.42
CA LYS A 291 -16.17 20.92 10.17
C LYS A 291 -15.71 19.55 10.67
N SER A 292 -14.46 19.16 10.41
CA SER A 292 -13.94 17.82 10.67
C SER A 292 -12.81 17.84 11.70
N ARG A 293 -12.37 16.64 12.10
CA ARG A 293 -11.26 16.45 13.05
C ARG A 293 -9.88 16.74 12.44
N GLY A 294 -9.81 17.03 11.14
CA GLY A 294 -8.57 17.39 10.44
C GLY A 294 -8.11 18.83 10.71
N PHE A 295 -8.96 19.65 11.31
CA PHE A 295 -8.66 21.05 11.61
C PHE A 295 -8.09 21.21 13.02
N SER A 296 -7.03 21.99 13.14
CA SER A 296 -6.41 22.31 14.42
C SER A 296 -5.81 23.71 14.37
N THR A 297 -5.06 24.06 15.42
CA THR A 297 -4.25 25.27 15.48
C THR A 297 -2.82 24.87 15.79
N ASN A 298 -1.84 25.49 15.13
CA ASN A 298 -0.43 25.27 15.43
C ASN A 298 -0.05 25.89 16.79
N ALA A 299 1.21 25.74 17.21
CA ALA A 299 1.73 26.29 18.47
C ALA A 299 1.60 27.83 18.57
N GLU A 300 1.47 28.53 17.45
CA GLU A 300 1.33 29.99 17.35
C GLU A 300 -0.14 30.44 17.28
N GLY A 301 -1.09 29.50 17.37
CA GLY A 301 -2.52 29.78 17.25
C GLY A 301 -3.03 29.95 15.82
N THR A 302 -2.21 29.69 14.81
CA THR A 302 -2.61 29.77 13.39
C THR A 302 -3.43 28.53 13.01
N PRO A 303 -4.61 28.70 12.37
CA PRO A 303 -5.39 27.59 11.82
C PRO A 303 -4.58 26.70 10.87
N CYS A 304 -4.67 25.39 11.07
CA CYS A 304 -3.95 24.42 10.27
C CYS A 304 -4.78 23.18 9.94
N ILE A 305 -4.38 22.50 8.87
CA ILE A 305 -4.91 21.20 8.47
C ILE A 305 -3.84 20.16 8.80
N GLY A 306 -4.22 19.15 9.58
CA GLY A 306 -3.40 17.99 9.84
C GLY A 306 -3.28 17.14 8.58
N ALA A 307 -2.06 16.77 8.20
CA ALA A 307 -1.74 16.04 6.98
C ALA A 307 -0.65 15.01 7.22
N SER A 308 -0.59 13.97 6.40
CA SER A 308 0.57 13.10 6.32
C SER A 308 1.53 13.59 5.26
N ILE A 309 2.82 13.46 5.53
CA ILE A 309 3.89 13.71 4.56
C ILE A 309 4.79 12.48 4.49
N GLN A 310 4.88 11.88 3.30
CA GLN A 310 5.58 10.62 3.06
C GLN A 310 6.75 10.83 2.12
N LEU A 311 7.90 10.22 2.44
CA LEU A 311 9.06 10.20 1.56
C LEU A 311 8.70 9.58 0.21
N LYS A 312 9.01 10.29 -0.89
CA LYS A 312 8.88 9.75 -2.24
C LYS A 312 10.05 8.80 -2.49
N VAL A 313 9.74 7.53 -2.69
CA VAL A 313 10.73 6.49 -2.98
C VAL A 313 11.16 6.58 -4.44
N ALA A 314 12.43 6.32 -4.71
CA ALA A 314 12.97 6.34 -6.06
C ALA A 314 12.58 5.06 -6.83
N ASP A 315 12.50 5.17 -8.17
CA ASP A 315 12.32 4.02 -9.08
C ASP A 315 11.09 3.14 -8.77
N VAL A 316 10.02 3.76 -8.29
CA VAL A 316 8.74 3.07 -8.03
C VAL A 316 8.05 2.74 -9.34
N ALA A 317 7.59 1.50 -9.46
CA ALA A 317 6.74 1.04 -10.55
C ALA A 317 5.59 0.18 -10.01
N HIS A 318 4.50 0.12 -10.77
CA HIS A 318 3.40 -0.78 -10.45
C HIS A 318 3.83 -2.24 -10.66
N LEU A 319 3.39 -3.16 -9.79
CA LEU A 319 3.78 -4.57 -9.82
C LEU A 319 3.50 -5.22 -11.19
N LEU A 320 2.38 -4.88 -11.82
CA LEU A 320 1.98 -5.38 -13.13
C LEU A 320 2.93 -5.01 -14.27
N ASP A 321 3.58 -3.85 -14.17
CA ASP A 321 4.50 -3.33 -15.18
C ASP A 321 5.97 -3.65 -14.85
N SER A 322 6.18 -4.53 -13.87
CA SER A 322 7.50 -4.94 -13.39
C SER A 322 7.90 -6.35 -13.82
N ALA A 323 9.19 -6.66 -13.63
CA ALA A 323 9.75 -7.99 -13.78
C ALA A 323 9.20 -9.00 -12.73
N LEU A 324 8.54 -8.49 -11.68
CA LEU A 324 7.97 -9.27 -10.59
C LEU A 324 6.47 -9.55 -10.78
N LYS A 325 5.88 -9.22 -11.93
CA LYS A 325 4.44 -9.40 -12.17
C LYS A 325 3.97 -10.85 -12.00
N ILE A 326 2.74 -11.00 -11.52
CA ILE A 326 2.04 -12.29 -11.42
C ILE A 326 1.07 -12.40 -12.62
N PRO A 327 0.96 -13.56 -13.29
CA PRO A 327 0.05 -13.72 -14.41
C PRO A 327 -1.40 -13.98 -13.93
N TYR A 328 -2.27 -12.97 -13.96
CA TYR A 328 -3.70 -13.16 -13.68
C TYR A 328 -4.57 -12.15 -14.44
N VAL A 329 -5.89 -12.35 -14.40
CA VAL A 329 -6.87 -11.49 -15.07
C VAL A 329 -7.10 -10.24 -14.23
N PRO A 330 -6.89 -9.03 -14.76
CA PRO A 330 -7.10 -7.79 -14.02
C PRO A 330 -8.55 -7.65 -13.50
N HIS A 331 -8.70 -6.91 -12.39
CA HIS A 331 -9.97 -6.47 -11.80
C HIS A 331 -10.96 -7.55 -11.36
N ASN A 332 -10.50 -8.76 -11.03
CA ASN A 332 -11.34 -9.78 -10.37
C ASN A 332 -10.63 -10.37 -9.14
N GLU A 333 -11.36 -11.11 -8.30
CA GLU A 333 -10.84 -11.79 -7.10
C GLU A 333 -10.18 -13.15 -7.40
N SER A 334 -10.03 -13.52 -8.68
CA SER A 334 -9.47 -14.83 -9.07
C SER A 334 -8.04 -15.04 -8.59
N TRP A 335 -7.32 -13.97 -8.24
CA TRP A 335 -5.97 -14.06 -7.67
C TRP A 335 -5.95 -14.65 -6.26
N PHE A 336 -7.07 -14.67 -5.53
CA PHE A 336 -7.16 -15.30 -4.19
C PHE A 336 -6.74 -16.77 -4.27
N ARG A 337 -6.94 -17.42 -5.43
CA ARG A 337 -6.54 -18.80 -5.71
C ARG A 337 -5.05 -19.11 -5.49
N TYR A 338 -4.18 -18.10 -5.56
CA TYR A 338 -2.74 -18.31 -5.31
C TYR A 338 -2.45 -18.58 -3.83
N MET A 339 -3.36 -18.16 -2.94
CA MET A 339 -3.24 -18.31 -1.49
C MET A 339 -4.14 -19.41 -0.92
N ASP A 340 -5.12 -19.84 -1.71
CA ASP A 340 -5.97 -21.00 -1.43
C ASP A 340 -5.20 -22.29 -1.68
N LEU A 341 -4.33 -22.66 -0.73
CA LEU A 341 -3.53 -23.88 -0.86
C LEU A 341 -4.38 -25.15 -0.90
N ALA A 342 -5.55 -25.15 -0.26
CA ALA A 342 -6.48 -26.29 -0.25
C ALA A 342 -6.93 -26.65 -1.68
N HIS A 343 -7.22 -25.63 -2.49
CA HIS A 343 -7.69 -25.81 -3.87
C HIS A 343 -6.61 -25.52 -4.92
N HIS A 344 -5.37 -25.26 -4.52
CA HIS A 344 -4.29 -24.99 -5.45
C HIS A 344 -3.89 -26.25 -6.22
N GLN A 345 -3.67 -26.12 -7.53
CA GLN A 345 -3.05 -27.18 -8.31
C GLN A 345 -1.68 -27.55 -7.72
N THR A 346 -1.43 -28.85 -7.57
CA THR A 346 -0.17 -29.38 -7.03
C THR A 346 0.52 -30.33 -8.00
N GLU A 347 1.85 -30.34 -7.95
CA GLU A 347 2.69 -31.33 -8.63
C GLU A 347 3.53 -32.05 -7.57
N ASN A 348 3.41 -33.37 -7.47
CA ASN A 348 4.05 -34.18 -6.41
C ASN A 348 3.74 -33.68 -4.99
N GLY A 349 2.53 -33.10 -4.79
CA GLY A 349 2.08 -32.52 -3.54
C GLY A 349 2.73 -31.18 -3.17
N ARG A 350 3.34 -30.48 -4.13
CA ARG A 350 3.85 -29.11 -3.96
C ARG A 350 2.94 -28.14 -4.72
N PRO A 351 2.61 -26.97 -4.16
CA PRO A 351 1.88 -25.94 -4.89
C PRO A 351 2.63 -25.57 -6.17
N LEU A 352 1.94 -25.49 -7.32
CA LEU A 352 2.60 -25.20 -8.61
C LEU A 352 3.36 -23.88 -8.58
N PHE A 353 2.80 -22.85 -7.94
CA PHE A 353 3.38 -21.51 -7.93
C PHE A 353 4.78 -21.46 -7.29
N TYR A 354 5.12 -22.40 -6.41
CA TYR A 354 6.39 -22.39 -5.68
C TYR A 354 7.61 -22.55 -6.61
N LYS A 355 7.45 -23.19 -7.77
CA LYS A 355 8.53 -23.32 -8.78
C LYS A 355 8.55 -22.18 -9.80
N GLU A 356 7.55 -21.29 -9.75
CA GLU A 356 7.35 -20.26 -10.74
C GLU A 356 8.20 -19.02 -10.46
N LYS A 357 8.51 -18.27 -11.52
CA LYS A 357 9.31 -17.03 -11.41
C LYS A 357 8.65 -15.96 -10.54
N PHE A 358 7.35 -16.07 -10.29
CA PHE A 358 6.56 -15.14 -9.49
C PHE A 358 6.28 -15.64 -8.06
N ALA A 359 6.94 -16.71 -7.60
CA ALA A 359 6.79 -17.22 -6.24
C ALA A 359 7.05 -16.13 -5.17
N ALA A 360 8.10 -15.32 -5.35
CA ALA A 360 8.41 -14.19 -4.46
C ALA A 360 7.25 -13.19 -4.37
N SER A 361 6.59 -12.92 -5.49
CA SER A 361 5.49 -11.96 -5.55
C SER A 361 4.24 -12.50 -4.87
N ILE A 362 3.99 -13.81 -4.94
CA ILE A 362 2.93 -14.44 -4.15
C ILE A 362 3.25 -14.29 -2.66
N LEU A 363 4.45 -14.65 -2.22
CA LEU A 363 4.83 -14.50 -0.80
C LEU A 363 4.71 -13.04 -0.31
N HIS A 364 5.11 -12.08 -1.14
CA HIS A 364 4.96 -10.66 -0.84
C HIS A 364 3.49 -10.25 -0.74
N ILE A 365 2.65 -10.64 -1.71
CA ILE A 365 1.21 -10.33 -1.65
C ILE A 365 0.57 -10.96 -0.42
N SER A 366 1.03 -12.14 0.02
CA SER A 366 0.58 -12.73 1.29
C SER A 366 0.96 -11.86 2.49
N GLU A 367 2.21 -11.39 2.56
CA GLU A 367 2.69 -10.47 3.60
C GLU A 367 1.89 -9.16 3.62
N LEU A 368 1.68 -8.56 2.45
CA LEU A 368 0.93 -7.32 2.29
C LEU A 368 -0.54 -7.50 2.65
N ASN A 369 -1.18 -8.61 2.24
CA ASN A 369 -2.56 -8.89 2.64
C ASN A 369 -2.69 -9.16 4.14
N THR A 370 -1.66 -9.74 4.77
CA THR A 370 -1.61 -9.91 6.22
C THR A 370 -1.53 -8.54 6.91
N PHE A 371 -0.66 -7.66 6.43
CA PHE A 371 -0.55 -6.28 6.91
C PHE A 371 -1.87 -5.52 6.74
N ASP A 372 -2.41 -5.50 5.52
CA ASP A 372 -3.68 -4.86 5.17
C ASP A 372 -4.86 -5.44 5.97
N PHE A 373 -4.84 -6.74 6.28
CA PHE A 373 -5.85 -7.37 7.15
C PHE A 373 -5.79 -6.80 8.56
N ILE A 374 -4.59 -6.69 9.14
CA ILE A 374 -4.36 -6.18 10.49
C ILE A 374 -4.77 -4.71 10.60
N ILE A 375 -4.38 -3.86 9.64
CA ILE A 375 -4.69 -2.41 9.71
C ILE A 375 -6.09 -2.10 9.17
N GLY A 376 -6.63 -2.89 8.25
CA GLY A 376 -8.01 -2.77 7.74
C GLY A 376 -8.10 -2.09 6.41
N ASN A 377 -7.05 -2.22 5.62
CA ASN A 377 -7.00 -1.64 4.29
C ASN A 377 -7.76 -2.54 3.32
N GLY A 378 -8.91 -2.03 2.85
CA GLY A 378 -9.78 -2.73 1.90
C GLY A 378 -9.57 -2.31 0.44
N ASP A 379 -8.62 -1.41 0.14
CA ASP A 379 -8.43 -0.85 -1.20
C ASP A 379 -7.21 -1.42 -1.95
N ARG A 380 -6.79 -2.63 -1.56
CA ARG A 380 -5.73 -3.38 -2.25
C ARG A 380 -6.34 -4.41 -3.20
N SER A 381 -5.81 -4.48 -4.41
CA SER A 381 -5.96 -5.64 -5.30
C SER A 381 -4.63 -5.82 -6.02
N PRO A 382 -4.24 -6.99 -6.53
CA PRO A 382 -2.95 -7.16 -7.19
C PRO A 382 -2.68 -6.18 -8.34
N ASN A 383 -3.74 -5.62 -8.95
CA ASN A 383 -3.66 -4.62 -10.01
C ASN A 383 -3.64 -3.17 -9.52
N LYS A 384 -3.83 -2.97 -8.22
CA LYS A 384 -4.04 -1.66 -7.63
C LYS A 384 -3.25 -1.54 -6.35
N ASN A 385 -2.49 -0.47 -6.24
CA ASN A 385 -1.72 -0.14 -5.05
C ASN A 385 -0.69 -1.24 -4.69
N ASN A 386 -0.20 -2.01 -5.66
CA ASN A 386 0.89 -2.96 -5.47
C ASN A 386 2.12 -2.42 -6.21
N PHE A 387 3.18 -2.15 -5.46
CA PHE A 387 4.32 -1.43 -5.99
C PHE A 387 5.63 -2.16 -5.73
N VAL A 388 6.53 -1.98 -6.67
CA VAL A 388 7.92 -2.43 -6.57
C VAL A 388 8.83 -1.24 -6.73
N VAL A 389 10.05 -1.36 -6.23
CA VAL A 389 11.16 -0.46 -6.54
C VAL A 389 12.16 -1.20 -7.41
N GLY A 390 12.58 -0.55 -8.48
CA GLY A 390 13.37 -1.20 -9.52
C GLY A 390 12.55 -2.18 -10.37
N GLY A 391 13.22 -2.84 -11.31
CA GLY A 391 12.62 -3.93 -12.10
C GLY A 391 11.52 -3.51 -13.08
N CYS A 392 11.36 -2.22 -13.33
CA CYS A 392 10.40 -1.69 -14.28
C CYS A 392 10.70 -2.13 -15.73
N THR A 393 9.68 -2.61 -16.44
CA THR A 393 9.84 -3.27 -17.75
C THR A 393 9.70 -2.31 -18.94
N ARG A 394 9.07 -1.15 -18.76
CA ARG A 394 8.83 -0.17 -19.82
C ARG A 394 9.65 1.10 -19.60
N PRO A 395 10.62 1.43 -20.47
CA PRO A 395 11.50 2.58 -20.29
C PRO A 395 10.82 3.93 -20.03
N ARG A 396 9.59 4.15 -20.53
CA ARG A 396 8.79 5.36 -20.30
C ARG A 396 8.17 5.45 -18.91
N GLU A 397 7.93 4.31 -18.25
CA GLU A 397 7.32 4.24 -16.91
C GLU A 397 8.38 4.28 -15.80
N CYS A 398 9.64 3.95 -16.13
CA CYS A 398 10.75 3.97 -15.16
C CYS A 398 11.44 5.35 -15.10
N GLY A 399 10.64 6.42 -15.01
CA GLY A 399 11.10 7.81 -15.12
C GLY A 399 11.54 8.19 -16.54
N ASN A 400 11.53 9.48 -16.86
CA ASN A 400 12.00 9.97 -18.16
C ASN A 400 13.54 9.85 -18.26
N ARG A 401 14.00 8.64 -18.63
CA ARG A 401 15.41 8.19 -18.63
C ARG A 401 16.39 9.06 -19.44
N HIS A 402 15.90 9.93 -20.31
CA HIS A 402 16.72 10.68 -21.27
C HIS A 402 16.96 12.15 -20.92
N HIS A 403 16.30 12.70 -19.88
CA HIS A 403 16.39 14.13 -19.58
C HIS A 403 16.74 14.48 -18.13
N ASP A 404 16.67 13.53 -17.19
CA ASP A 404 16.99 13.79 -15.79
C ASP A 404 18.31 13.11 -15.38
N LYS A 405 19.38 13.92 -15.31
CA LYS A 405 20.71 13.46 -14.85
C LYS A 405 20.74 13.08 -13.37
N LEU A 406 19.73 13.48 -12.59
CA LEU A 406 19.64 13.23 -11.15
C LEU A 406 18.66 12.09 -10.83
N TYR A 407 18.14 11.39 -11.84
CA TYR A 407 17.28 10.24 -11.64
C TYR A 407 18.04 9.09 -10.95
N LEU A 408 17.51 8.64 -9.82
CA LEU A 408 18.08 7.53 -9.04
C LEU A 408 17.34 6.23 -9.35
N ARG A 409 18.08 5.15 -9.64
CA ARG A 409 17.53 3.80 -9.68
C ARG A 409 17.63 3.10 -8.35
N HIS A 410 16.65 2.26 -8.06
CA HIS A 410 16.79 1.37 -6.92
C HIS A 410 18.01 0.46 -7.14
N PRO A 411 18.97 0.42 -6.20
CA PRO A 411 20.14 -0.43 -6.32
C PRO A 411 19.80 -1.91 -6.26
N ASN A 412 20.71 -2.77 -6.74
CA ASN A 412 20.60 -4.22 -6.63
C ASN A 412 19.34 -4.80 -7.31
N HIS A 413 18.84 -5.92 -6.80
CA HIS A 413 17.64 -6.56 -7.34
C HIS A 413 16.38 -5.74 -7.00
N PRO A 414 15.31 -5.80 -7.81
CA PRO A 414 14.06 -5.15 -7.45
C PRO A 414 13.50 -5.71 -6.14
N THR A 415 12.71 -4.92 -5.43
CA THR A 415 12.01 -5.39 -4.23
C THR A 415 10.67 -4.68 -4.09
N TYR A 416 9.89 -5.05 -3.07
CA TYR A 416 8.53 -4.58 -2.89
C TYR A 416 8.42 -3.45 -1.88
N VAL A 417 7.54 -2.48 -2.15
CA VAL A 417 7.28 -1.31 -1.29
C VAL A 417 5.78 -1.18 -1.03
N HIS A 418 5.42 -0.80 0.20
CA HIS A 418 4.03 -0.70 0.64
C HIS A 418 3.60 0.76 0.61
N LEU A 419 2.89 1.18 -0.45
CA LEU A 419 2.35 2.54 -0.61
C LEU A 419 0.82 2.54 -0.55
N ASP A 420 0.22 3.72 -0.52
CA ASP A 420 -1.23 3.94 -0.55
C ASP A 420 -1.98 3.19 0.56
N GLN A 421 -1.70 3.58 1.81
CA GLN A 421 -2.34 3.05 3.01
C GLN A 421 -3.51 3.92 3.50
N GLY A 422 -3.92 4.90 2.69
CA GLY A 422 -5.00 5.84 2.99
C GLY A 422 -6.36 5.24 3.32
N MET A 423 -6.57 3.94 3.08
CA MET A 423 -7.81 3.21 3.42
C MET A 423 -7.65 2.24 4.61
N GLY A 424 -6.52 2.29 5.33
CA GLY A 424 -6.34 1.58 6.59
C GLY A 424 -7.18 2.16 7.74
N PHE A 425 -7.41 1.39 8.80
CA PHE A 425 -8.09 1.82 10.03
C PHE A 425 -9.56 2.27 9.90
N TYR A 426 -10.22 2.06 8.76
CA TYR A 426 -11.66 2.33 8.59
C TYR A 426 -12.56 1.23 9.15
N GLY A 427 -12.12 -0.03 9.10
CA GLY A 427 -12.90 -1.18 9.53
C GLY A 427 -12.38 -2.50 8.97
N SER A 428 -13.28 -3.48 8.80
CA SER A 428 -12.92 -4.77 8.21
C SER A 428 -12.62 -4.63 6.71
N PRO A 429 -11.48 -5.14 6.22
CA PRO A 429 -11.11 -5.01 4.82
C PRO A 429 -11.94 -5.96 3.97
N ARG A 430 -12.87 -5.40 3.17
CA ARG A 430 -13.85 -6.19 2.40
C ARG A 430 -13.23 -6.98 1.24
N ARG A 431 -12.15 -6.48 0.64
CA ARG A 431 -11.44 -7.10 -0.48
C ARG A 431 -10.08 -7.64 -0.05
N ASN A 432 -10.10 -8.53 0.93
CA ASN A 432 -8.91 -9.17 1.45
C ASN A 432 -9.17 -10.68 1.60
N PRO A 433 -8.31 -11.55 1.07
CA PRO A 433 -8.53 -12.99 1.05
C PRO A 433 -8.51 -13.61 2.45
N ILE A 434 -7.82 -13.00 3.42
CA ILE A 434 -7.86 -13.42 4.83
C ILE A 434 -9.22 -13.09 5.44
N ALA A 435 -9.76 -11.91 5.15
CA ALA A 435 -11.11 -11.54 5.61
C ALA A 435 -12.18 -12.46 5.02
N GLU A 436 -12.05 -12.85 3.74
CA GLU A 436 -12.94 -13.83 3.12
C GLU A 436 -12.83 -15.19 3.82
N ALA A 437 -11.61 -15.73 4.01
CA ALA A 437 -11.39 -17.01 4.68
C ALA A 437 -12.01 -17.03 6.09
N VAL A 438 -11.80 -15.98 6.89
CA VAL A 438 -12.38 -15.84 8.23
C VAL A 438 -13.92 -15.80 8.18
N ASN A 439 -14.50 -15.07 7.22
CA ASN A 439 -15.95 -14.98 7.09
C ASN A 439 -16.59 -16.26 6.57
N ARG A 440 -15.90 -16.99 5.68
CA ARG A 440 -16.35 -18.29 5.17
C ARG A 440 -16.40 -19.32 6.28
N HIS A 441 -15.32 -19.44 7.06
CA HIS A 441 -15.27 -20.35 8.20
C HIS A 441 -16.38 -20.08 9.22
N LYS A 442 -16.76 -18.81 9.44
CA LYS A 442 -17.90 -18.46 10.31
C LYS A 442 -19.25 -18.97 9.79
N LYS A 443 -19.42 -19.04 8.46
CA LYS A 443 -20.67 -19.50 7.83
C LYS A 443 -20.71 -21.02 7.68
N SER A 444 -19.56 -21.61 7.37
CA SER A 444 -19.37 -23.04 7.14
C SER A 444 -18.11 -23.52 7.87
N PRO A 445 -18.19 -23.88 9.16
CA PRO A 445 -17.02 -24.30 9.95
C PRO A 445 -16.31 -25.54 9.41
N ASP A 446 -17.03 -26.39 8.66
CA ASP A 446 -16.53 -27.62 8.07
C ASP A 446 -15.84 -27.42 6.70
N GLU A 447 -15.93 -26.23 6.10
CA GLU A 447 -15.23 -25.93 4.84
C GLU A 447 -13.75 -25.65 5.09
N GLU A 448 -12.90 -26.10 4.16
CA GLU A 448 -11.46 -25.83 4.19
C GLU A 448 -11.17 -24.33 4.01
N ASP A 449 -10.11 -23.85 4.69
CA ASP A 449 -9.69 -22.45 4.61
C ASP A 449 -9.11 -22.10 3.23
N THR A 450 -9.50 -20.93 2.71
CA THR A 450 -9.10 -20.45 1.38
C THR A 450 -7.88 -19.54 1.37
N PHE A 451 -7.20 -19.39 2.51
CA PHE A 451 -5.95 -18.64 2.60
C PHE A 451 -5.00 -19.34 3.59
N CYS A 452 -3.94 -19.95 3.07
CA CYS A 452 -3.01 -20.72 3.87
C CYS A 452 -1.54 -20.54 3.45
N VAL A 453 -1.13 -19.35 3.00
CA VAL A 453 0.29 -19.03 2.76
C VAL A 453 0.65 -17.84 3.65
N PHE A 454 1.58 -18.01 4.58
CA PHE A 454 2.00 -16.97 5.52
C PHE A 454 3.51 -16.85 5.63
N ARG A 455 4.00 -15.64 5.91
CA ARG A 455 5.42 -15.37 6.21
C ARG A 455 5.70 -15.60 7.70
N ALA A 456 6.61 -16.52 8.02
CA ALA A 456 6.98 -16.82 9.41
C ALA A 456 7.41 -15.59 10.20
N PRO A 457 8.28 -14.68 9.70
CA PRO A 457 8.72 -13.51 10.47
C PRO A 457 7.54 -12.64 10.91
N LEU A 458 6.59 -12.38 10.00
CA LEU A 458 5.42 -11.56 10.30
C LEU A 458 4.46 -12.26 11.26
N ILE A 459 4.13 -13.54 11.05
CA ILE A 459 3.19 -14.25 11.95
C ILE A 459 3.78 -14.41 13.35
N ASN A 460 5.06 -14.73 13.47
CA ASN A 460 5.73 -14.80 14.77
C ASN A 460 5.72 -13.44 15.47
N ARG A 461 5.91 -12.36 14.70
CA ARG A 461 5.80 -11.01 15.25
C ARG A 461 4.38 -10.66 15.68
N VAL A 462 3.36 -11.08 14.94
CA VAL A 462 1.95 -10.93 15.32
C VAL A 462 1.63 -11.69 16.60
N ALA A 463 2.10 -12.94 16.74
CA ALA A 463 1.93 -13.73 17.94
C ALA A 463 2.52 -13.05 19.19
N GLN A 464 3.70 -12.45 19.09
CA GLN A 464 4.30 -11.67 20.18
C GLN A 464 3.47 -10.41 20.52
N LEU A 465 3.01 -9.69 19.49
CA LEU A 465 2.25 -8.45 19.67
C LEU A 465 0.81 -8.67 20.16
N HIS A 466 0.33 -9.89 20.04
CA HIS A 466 -0.99 -10.32 20.52
C HIS A 466 -1.06 -10.42 22.04
N GLU A 467 0.07 -10.58 22.73
CA GLU A 467 0.11 -10.73 24.19
C GLU A 467 -0.57 -9.55 24.92
N ILE A 468 -1.35 -9.86 25.96
CA ILE A 468 -1.97 -8.87 26.84
C ILE A 468 -0.94 -8.42 27.88
N VAL A 469 -0.71 -7.11 27.95
CA VAL A 469 0.32 -6.50 28.79
C VAL A 469 -0.24 -5.77 30.00
N SER A 470 -1.52 -5.40 29.97
CA SER A 470 -2.20 -4.76 31.10
C SER A 470 -3.72 -4.91 31.01
N GLY A 471 -4.41 -4.75 32.14
CA GLY A 471 -5.87 -4.87 32.25
C GLY A 471 -6.37 -6.31 32.18
N GLU A 472 -7.69 -6.47 32.35
CA GLU A 472 -8.38 -7.77 32.24
C GLU A 472 -9.70 -7.61 31.48
N GLY A 473 -10.17 -8.70 30.87
CA GLY A 473 -11.47 -8.74 30.18
C GLY A 473 -11.59 -7.64 29.11
N ARG A 474 -12.59 -6.76 29.26
CA ARG A 474 -12.85 -5.67 28.29
C ARG A 474 -11.81 -4.55 28.32
N ASP A 475 -11.05 -4.45 29.40
CA ASP A 475 -10.04 -3.41 29.60
C ASP A 475 -8.62 -3.92 29.33
N ALA A 476 -8.50 -5.17 28.86
CA ALA A 476 -7.24 -5.73 28.40
C ALA A 476 -6.66 -4.88 27.25
N VAL A 477 -5.35 -4.63 27.34
CA VAL A 477 -4.55 -3.91 26.34
C VAL A 477 -3.47 -4.86 25.84
N SER A 478 -3.41 -5.08 24.53
CA SER A 478 -2.35 -5.86 23.91
C SER A 478 -1.05 -5.08 23.75
N LEU A 479 0.07 -5.80 23.59
CA LEU A 479 1.37 -5.19 23.29
C LEU A 479 1.32 -4.38 21.99
N PHE A 480 0.53 -4.81 21.00
CA PHE A 480 0.28 -4.04 19.78
C PHE A 480 -0.37 -2.67 20.09
N GLU A 481 -1.46 -2.67 20.86
CA GLU A 481 -2.16 -1.45 21.25
C GLU A 481 -1.24 -0.50 22.01
N GLN A 482 -0.47 -1.01 22.97
CA GLN A 482 0.49 -0.24 23.74
C GLN A 482 1.52 0.43 22.81
N LYS A 483 2.20 -0.36 21.96
CA LYS A 483 3.24 0.17 21.07
C LYS A 483 2.71 1.17 20.07
N MET A 484 1.55 0.91 19.47
CA MET A 484 0.91 1.88 18.59
C MET A 484 0.60 3.19 19.34
N THR A 485 0.08 3.11 20.57
CA THR A 485 -0.26 4.29 21.37
C THR A 485 0.97 5.11 21.77
N GLU A 486 2.09 4.45 22.03
CA GLU A 486 3.36 5.09 22.39
C GLU A 486 4.00 5.82 21.19
N GLU A 487 3.88 5.26 19.99
CA GLU A 487 4.60 5.72 18.79
C GLU A 487 3.76 6.62 17.86
N LEU A 488 2.43 6.60 17.98
CA LEU A 488 1.55 7.41 17.14
C LEU A 488 1.68 8.92 17.46
N PRO A 489 1.80 9.78 16.44
CA PRO A 489 1.76 11.23 16.65
C PRO A 489 0.44 11.68 17.30
N ASP A 490 0.48 12.70 18.16
CA ASP A 490 -0.67 13.20 18.94
C ASP A 490 -1.89 13.52 18.07
N GLY A 491 -1.66 14.17 16.93
CA GLY A 491 -2.72 14.50 15.97
C GLY A 491 -3.36 13.27 15.32
N VAL A 492 -2.66 12.14 15.31
CA VAL A 492 -3.15 10.86 14.77
C VAL A 492 -3.84 10.01 15.85
N ARG A 493 -3.39 10.08 17.11
CA ARG A 493 -3.97 9.32 18.24
C ARG A 493 -5.46 9.58 18.46
N HIS A 494 -5.92 10.79 18.17
CA HIS A 494 -7.35 11.13 18.25
C HIS A 494 -8.20 10.40 17.20
N PHE A 495 -7.59 10.02 16.07
CA PHE A 495 -8.24 9.29 15.00
C PHE A 495 -8.14 7.78 15.21
N VAL A 496 -6.91 7.29 15.44
CA VAL A 496 -6.66 5.88 15.73
C VAL A 496 -6.91 5.63 17.22
N SER A 497 -8.19 5.61 17.58
CA SER A 497 -8.66 5.45 18.95
C SER A 497 -8.28 4.08 19.54
N SER A 498 -8.39 3.94 20.86
CA SER A 498 -8.27 2.65 21.54
C SER A 498 -9.23 1.60 20.97
N HIS A 499 -10.45 2.00 20.58
CA HIS A 499 -11.40 1.10 19.92
C HIS A 499 -10.85 0.59 18.57
N THR A 500 -10.28 1.48 17.75
CA THR A 500 -9.67 1.13 16.47
C THR A 500 -8.49 0.17 16.64
N LEU A 501 -7.65 0.39 17.65
CA LEU A 501 -6.52 -0.50 17.97
C LEU A 501 -7.00 -1.87 18.49
N LYS A 502 -8.05 -1.91 19.33
CA LYS A 502 -8.71 -3.17 19.72
C LYS A 502 -9.23 -3.95 18.52
N GLN A 503 -9.82 -3.28 17.53
CA GLN A 503 -10.22 -3.94 16.28
C GLN A 503 -9.01 -4.51 15.51
N CYS A 504 -7.84 -3.87 15.55
CA CYS A 504 -6.61 -4.43 14.97
C CYS A 504 -6.19 -5.70 15.73
N HIS A 505 -6.20 -5.65 17.07
CA HIS A 505 -5.93 -6.81 17.92
C HIS A 505 -6.90 -7.97 17.65
N ASP A 506 -8.20 -7.71 17.56
CA ASP A 506 -9.22 -8.72 17.20
C ASP A 506 -8.93 -9.40 15.86
N ARG A 507 -8.36 -8.66 14.91
CA ARG A 507 -7.96 -9.19 13.61
C ARG A 507 -6.68 -10.00 13.71
N MET A 508 -5.71 -9.59 14.52
CA MET A 508 -4.56 -10.45 14.86
C MET A 508 -5.02 -11.77 15.47
N THR A 509 -5.98 -11.78 16.39
CA THR A 509 -6.57 -13.01 16.95
C THR A 509 -7.18 -13.91 15.86
N LYS A 510 -8.00 -13.33 14.98
CA LYS A 510 -8.61 -14.07 13.85
C LYS A 510 -7.57 -14.64 12.89
N LEU A 511 -6.50 -13.88 12.63
CA LEU A 511 -5.39 -14.30 11.80
C LEU A 511 -4.65 -15.48 12.43
N LEU A 512 -4.31 -15.42 13.72
CA LEU A 512 -3.62 -16.52 14.41
C LEU A 512 -4.47 -17.79 14.44
N HIS A 513 -5.79 -17.67 14.66
CA HIS A 513 -6.70 -18.82 14.54
C HIS A 513 -6.72 -19.40 13.12
N LEU A 514 -6.73 -18.57 12.08
CA LEU A 514 -6.65 -19.02 10.69
C LEU A 514 -5.33 -19.76 10.43
N VAL A 515 -4.19 -19.19 10.84
CA VAL A 515 -2.88 -19.85 10.73
C VAL A 515 -2.92 -21.20 11.42
N HIS A 516 -3.44 -21.28 12.65
CA HIS A 516 -3.55 -22.51 13.40
C HIS A 516 -4.36 -23.58 12.66
N ARG A 517 -5.51 -23.24 12.08
CA ARG A 517 -6.31 -24.16 11.25
C ARG A 517 -5.55 -24.61 10.00
N CYS A 518 -4.92 -23.70 9.26
CA CYS A 518 -4.10 -24.03 8.10
C CYS A 518 -2.94 -24.99 8.44
N THR A 519 -2.32 -24.81 9.61
CA THR A 519 -1.26 -25.73 10.09
C THR A 519 -1.78 -27.09 10.52
N LYS A 520 -3.09 -27.32 10.56
CA LYS A 520 -3.74 -28.60 10.86
C LYS A 520 -4.37 -29.28 9.63
N ILE A 521 -4.24 -28.70 8.44
CA ILE A 521 -4.73 -29.30 7.19
C ILE A 521 -4.18 -30.73 7.04
N GLU A 522 -5.08 -31.69 6.78
CA GLU A 522 -4.78 -33.12 6.70
C GLU A 522 -3.79 -33.45 5.58
N ASN A 523 -3.78 -32.64 4.52
CA ASN A 523 -2.84 -32.77 3.42
C ASN A 523 -1.41 -32.41 3.87
N SER A 524 -0.72 -33.41 4.42
CA SER A 524 0.66 -33.33 4.93
C SER A 524 1.69 -32.84 3.91
N ARG A 525 1.39 -32.90 2.60
CA ARG A 525 2.29 -32.41 1.55
C ARG A 525 2.18 -30.89 1.37
N ILE A 526 0.95 -30.35 1.50
CA ILE A 526 0.67 -28.91 1.39
C ILE A 526 0.97 -28.18 2.69
N ARG A 527 0.73 -28.82 3.84
CA ARG A 527 0.96 -28.28 5.20
C ARG A 527 2.35 -27.64 5.38
N LYS A 528 3.37 -28.20 4.73
CA LYS A 528 4.77 -27.72 4.79
C LYS A 528 4.98 -26.34 4.14
N PHE A 529 4.07 -25.94 3.25
CA PHE A 529 4.09 -24.68 2.51
C PHE A 529 3.21 -23.61 3.17
N VAL A 530 2.58 -23.91 4.31
CA VAL A 530 1.72 -22.94 5.00
C VAL A 530 2.53 -21.80 5.59
N ILE A 531 3.69 -22.14 6.15
CA ILE A 531 4.62 -21.20 6.77
C ILE A 531 5.86 -21.11 5.88
N ALA A 532 6.02 -19.96 5.23
CA ALA A 532 7.17 -19.62 4.41
C ALA A 532 8.28 -18.94 5.24
N PRO A 533 9.57 -19.12 4.89
CA PRO A 533 10.73 -18.51 5.57
C PRO A 533 10.65 -17.02 5.76
#